data_AF-A0A7D4BS60-F1
#
_entry.id   AF-A0A7D4BS60-F1
#
_cell.length_a   1.000
_cell.length_b   1.000
_cell.length_c   1.000
_cell.angle_alpha   90.00
_cell.angle_beta   90.00
_cell.angle_gamma   90.00
#
_symmetry.space_group_name_H-M   'P 1'
#
loop_
_entity.id
_entity.type
_entity.pdbx_description
1 polymer ?
#
loop_
_entity_poly.entity_id
_entity_poly.type
_entity_poly.pdbx_seq_one_letter_code
_entity_poly.pdbx_strand_id
1 'polypeptide(L)'
;MEKFNKLLAEGKFEQAKEYLESLNPDDEETIYCWGRLYSRMGQESKALGFYAKVLEINPNHEEAKARIELANGIFSFRDPNLFNH
;
A
#
# COMPACT_ATOMS: atom_id res chain seq x y z
N MET A 1 -6.45 11.31 -7.03
CA MET A 1 -6.46 9.83 -7.10
C MET A 1 -6.89 9.19 -8.41
N GLU A 2 -7.84 9.75 -9.18
CA GLU A 2 -8.38 9.07 -10.39
C GLU A 2 -7.29 8.76 -11.45
N LYS A 3 -6.36 9.69 -11.67
CA LYS A 3 -5.21 9.50 -12.57
C LYS A 3 -4.30 8.35 -12.12
N PHE A 4 -3.99 8.26 -10.83
CA PHE A 4 -3.18 7.18 -10.26
C PHE A 4 -3.82 5.81 -10.47
N ASN A 5 -5.12 5.69 -10.16
CA ASN A 5 -5.87 4.44 -10.36
C ASN A 5 -5.86 3.99 -11.82
N LYS A 6 -6.01 4.94 -12.75
CA LYS A 6 -5.94 4.67 -14.18
C LYS A 6 -4.55 4.18 -14.60
N LEU A 7 -3.49 4.82 -14.14
CA LEU A 7 -2.11 4.42 -14.43
C LEU A 7 -1.80 3.00 -13.92
N LEU A 8 -2.28 2.65 -12.72
CA LEU A 8 -2.17 1.29 -12.20
C LEU A 8 -2.94 0.27 -13.05
N ALA A 9 -4.14 0.62 -13.52
CA ALA A 9 -4.93 -0.26 -14.38
C ALA A 9 -4.28 -0.48 -15.76
N GLU A 10 -3.57 0.53 -16.28
CA GLU A 10 -2.79 0.44 -17.51
C GLU A 10 -1.41 -0.24 -17.32
N GLY A 11 -1.04 -0.60 -16.08
CA GLY A 11 0.29 -1.16 -15.78
C GLY A 11 1.45 -0.16 -15.88
N LYS A 12 1.13 1.15 -15.93
CA LYS A 12 2.10 2.25 -16.07
C LYS A 12 2.68 2.64 -14.71
N PHE A 13 3.49 1.75 -14.15
CA PHE A 13 4.03 1.90 -12.82
C PHE A 13 5.01 3.08 -12.69
N GLU A 14 5.83 3.34 -13.70
CA GLU A 14 6.78 4.46 -13.71
C GLU A 14 6.04 5.81 -13.67
N GLN A 15 5.04 5.98 -14.53
CA GLN A 15 4.23 7.20 -14.56
C GLN A 15 3.41 7.37 -13.26
N ALA A 16 2.95 6.26 -12.68
CA ALA A 16 2.28 6.29 -11.38
C ALA A 16 3.23 6.78 -10.29
N LYS A 17 4.49 6.34 -10.32
CA LYS A 17 5.54 6.81 -9.41
C LYS A 17 5.80 8.30 -9.56
N GLU A 18 6.04 8.78 -10.79
CA GLU A 18 6.27 10.20 -11.06
C GLU A 18 5.09 11.07 -10.62
N TYR A 19 3.87 10.56 -10.78
CA TYR A 19 2.67 11.23 -10.30
C TYR A 19 2.67 11.36 -8.78
N LEU A 20 3.05 10.31 -8.03
CA LEU A 20 3.17 10.37 -6.58
C LEU A 20 4.32 11.27 -6.12
N GLU A 21 5.44 11.31 -6.84
CA GLU A 21 6.54 12.23 -6.55
C GLU A 21 6.18 13.70 -6.82
N SER A 22 5.22 13.95 -7.70
CA SER A 22 4.65 15.29 -7.93
C SER A 22 3.60 15.70 -6.90
N LEU A 23 3.16 14.77 -6.05
CA LEU A 23 2.27 15.04 -4.91
C LEU A 23 3.09 15.27 -3.64
N ASN A 24 2.40 15.62 -2.56
CA ASN A 24 3.05 15.83 -1.27
C ASN A 24 3.54 14.48 -0.72
N PRO A 25 4.86 14.25 -0.58
CA PRO A 25 5.40 12.96 -0.14
C PRO A 25 5.13 12.65 1.34
N ASP A 26 4.71 13.66 2.11
CA ASP A 26 4.39 13.58 3.54
C ASP A 26 2.89 13.36 3.80
N ASP A 27 2.07 13.39 2.75
CA ASP A 27 0.62 13.24 2.86
C ASP A 27 0.24 11.75 3.02
N GLU A 28 -0.64 11.47 3.99
CA GLU A 28 -1.09 10.11 4.32
C GLU A 28 -1.70 9.39 3.10
N GLU A 29 -2.44 10.13 2.26
CA GLU A 29 -3.09 9.62 1.04
C GLU A 29 -2.03 9.23 0.01
N THR A 30 -0.99 10.05 -0.12
CA THR A 30 0.14 9.81 -1.02
C THR A 30 0.94 8.59 -0.57
N ILE A 31 1.24 8.48 0.73
CA ILE A 31 1.94 7.32 1.31
C ILE A 31 1.11 6.04 1.13
N TYR A 32 -0.22 6.11 1.30
CA TYR A 32 -1.12 4.99 1.00
C TYR A 32 -1.05 4.57 -0.47
N CYS A 33 -1.01 5.53 -1.39
CA CYS A 33 -0.83 5.25 -2.80
C CYS A 33 0.52 4.59 -3.13
N TRP A 34 1.61 5.00 -2.46
CA TRP A 34 2.88 4.28 -2.59
C TRP A 34 2.73 2.81 -2.22
N GLY A 35 2.04 2.53 -1.12
CA GLY A 35 1.71 1.15 -0.72
C GLY A 35 0.95 0.41 -1.82
N ARG A 36 -0.08 1.04 -2.41
CA ARG A 36 -0.86 0.43 -3.51
C ARG A 36 -0.03 0.19 -4.76
N LEU A 37 0.87 1.10 -5.10
CA LEU A 37 1.77 0.97 -6.24
C LEU A 37 2.68 -0.26 -6.07
N TYR A 38 3.35 -0.37 -4.92
CA TYR A 38 4.23 -1.51 -4.65
C TYR A 38 3.46 -2.83 -4.53
N SER A 39 2.24 -2.81 -3.98
CA SER A 39 1.36 -3.98 -3.92
C SER A 39 1.00 -4.46 -5.34
N ARG A 40 0.69 -3.54 -6.27
CA ARG A 40 0.45 -3.88 -7.68
C ARG A 40 1.69 -4.36 -8.41
N MET A 41 2.88 -3.92 -8.02
CA MET A 41 4.16 -4.44 -8.53
C MET A 41 4.52 -5.83 -7.96
N GLY A 42 3.70 -6.40 -7.06
CA GLY A 42 4.01 -7.65 -6.37
C GLY A 42 5.05 -7.50 -5.25
N GLN A 43 5.43 -6.27 -4.89
CA GLN A 43 6.36 -5.99 -3.80
C GLN A 43 5.60 -5.78 -2.49
N GLU A 44 4.93 -6.82 -2.01
CA GLU A 44 4.07 -6.75 -0.81
C GLU A 44 4.83 -6.32 0.45
N SER A 45 6.08 -6.77 0.63
CA SER A 45 6.90 -6.35 1.78
C SER A 45 7.13 -4.84 1.83
N LYS A 46 7.33 -4.19 0.67
CA LYS A 46 7.45 -2.73 0.62
C LYS A 46 6.09 -2.08 0.83
N ALA A 47 5.04 -2.62 0.21
CA ALA A 47 3.69 -2.11 0.36
C ALA A 47 3.27 -2.03 1.83
N LEU A 48 3.52 -3.12 2.58
CA LEU A 48 3.30 -3.18 4.03
C LEU A 48 4.03 -2.07 4.79
N GLY A 49 5.30 -1.82 4.47
CA GLY A 49 6.06 -0.73 5.08
C GLY A 49 5.44 0.65 4.84
N PHE A 50 4.91 0.90 3.64
CA PHE A 50 4.21 2.16 3.35
C PHE A 50 2.86 2.24 4.05
N TYR A 51 2.05 1.18 4.04
CA TYR A 51 0.78 1.18 4.77
C TYR A 51 0.97 1.33 6.27
N ALA A 52 2.03 0.76 6.84
CA ALA A 52 2.36 0.93 8.25
C ALA A 52 2.62 2.40 8.58
N LYS A 53 3.38 3.11 7.74
CA LYS A 53 3.60 4.56 7.89
C LYS A 53 2.30 5.37 7.84
N VAL A 54 1.34 4.98 6.99
CA VAL A 54 0.02 5.62 6.96
C VAL A 54 -0.66 5.47 8.33
N LEU A 55 -0.58 4.29 8.94
CA LEU A 55 -1.13 4.05 10.27
C LEU A 55 -0.34 4.76 11.40
N GLU A 56 0.94 5.03 11.20
CA GLU A 56 1.73 5.86 12.13
C GLU A 56 1.25 7.32 12.13
N ILE A 57 0.87 7.85 10.96
CA ILE A 57 0.35 9.22 10.82
C ILE A 57 -1.12 9.26 11.24
N ASN A 58 -1.91 8.32 10.73
CA ASN A 58 -3.33 8.19 10.99
C ASN A 58 -3.68 6.74 11.35
N PRO A 59 -3.67 6.41 12.65
CA PRO A 59 -3.97 5.05 13.11
C PRO A 59 -5.41 4.62 12.83
N ASN A 60 -6.29 5.57 12.47
CA ASN A 60 -7.68 5.29 12.12
C ASN A 60 -7.92 5.14 10.61
N HIS A 61 -6.85 5.03 9.82
CA HIS A 61 -6.97 4.85 8.37
C HIS A 61 -7.39 3.41 8.02
N GLU A 62 -8.71 3.17 8.00
CA GLU A 62 -9.32 1.85 7.77
C GLU A 62 -8.81 1.16 6.49
N GLU A 63 -8.66 1.93 5.41
CA GLU A 63 -8.16 1.40 4.14
C GLU A 63 -6.72 0.85 4.23
N ALA A 64 -5.79 1.55 4.88
CA ALA A 64 -4.42 1.10 5.05
C ALA A 64 -4.36 -0.17 5.92
N LYS A 65 -5.17 -0.20 6.99
CA LYS A 65 -5.30 -1.37 7.85
C LYS A 65 -5.83 -2.59 7.07
N ALA A 66 -6.91 -2.42 6.30
CA ALA A 66 -7.46 -3.49 5.47
C ALA A 66 -6.45 -4.02 4.43
N ARG A 67 -5.62 -3.13 3.84
CA ARG A 67 -4.55 -3.56 2.92
C ARG A 67 -3.47 -4.38 3.62
N ILE A 68 -3.07 -3.99 4.83
CA ILE A 68 -2.10 -4.74 5.64
C ILE A 68 -2.67 -6.10 6.01
N GLU A 69 -3.91 -6.15 6.48
CA GLU A 69 -4.57 -7.40 6.83
C GLU A 69 -4.72 -8.33 5.63
N LEU A 70 -5.05 -7.79 4.45
CA LEU A 70 -5.12 -8.56 3.21
C LEU A 70 -3.75 -9.14 2.83
N ALA A 71 -2.70 -8.31 2.85
CA ALA A 71 -1.34 -8.72 2.53
C ALA A 71 -0.83 -9.77 3.54
N ASN A 72 -1.01 -9.53 4.83
CA ASN A 72 -0.67 -10.49 5.89
C ASN A 72 -1.48 -11.78 5.78
N GLY A 73 -2.75 -11.73 5.36
CA GLY A 73 -3.57 -12.92 5.13
C GLY A 73 -3.01 -13.84 4.06
N ILE A 74 -2.44 -13.27 2.99
CA ILE A 74 -1.74 -14.02 1.93
C ILE A 74 -0.50 -14.73 2.49
N PHE A 75 0.26 -14.07 3.38
CA PHE A 75 1.41 -14.68 4.06
C PHE A 75 1.01 -15.69 5.14
N SER A 76 -0.04 -15.43 5.94
CA SER A 76 -0.56 -16.34 6.96
C SER A 76 -1.16 -17.61 6.37
N PHE A 77 -1.63 -17.60 5.12
CA PHE A 77 -1.98 -18.84 4.43
C PHE A 77 -0.76 -19.73 4.14
N ARG A 78 0.45 -19.14 4.18
CA ARG A 78 1.72 -19.84 4.01
C ARG A 78 2.37 -20.23 5.35
N ASP A 79 1.97 -19.57 6.44
CA ASP A 79 2.43 -19.86 7.82
C ASP A 79 1.24 -20.02 8.78
N PRO A 80 0.79 -21.25 9.06
CA PRO A 80 -0.40 -21.55 9.90
C PRO A 80 -0.24 -21.22 11.40
N ASN A 81 0.81 -20.50 11.83
CA ASN A 81 1.15 -20.30 13.24
C ASN A 81 0.96 -18.87 13.79
N LEU A 82 0.44 -17.92 13.01
CA LEU A 82 0.38 -16.52 13.47
C LEU A 82 -0.90 -16.12 14.25
N PHE A 83 -1.86 -17.04 14.43
CA PHE A 83 -3.07 -16.82 15.24
C PHE A 83 -3.05 -17.59 16.57
N ASN A 84 -1.89 -17.71 17.21
CA ASN A 84 -1.84 -18.25 18.56
C ASN A 84 -1.05 -17.32 19.48
N HIS A 85 -1.74 -16.32 20.05
CA HIS A 85 -1.64 -15.97 21.46
C HIS A 85 -2.77 -15.05 21.90
#